data_AF-A0A975WD48-F1
#
_entry.id   AF-A0A975WD48-F1
#
_cell.length_a   1.000
_cell.length_b   1.000
_cell.length_c   1.000
_cell.angle_alpha   90.00
_cell.angle_beta   90.00
_cell.angle_gamma   90.00
#
_symmetry.space_group_name_H-M   'P 1'
#
loop_
_entity.id
_entity.type
_entity.pdbx_description
1 polymer ?
#
loop_
_entity_poly.entity_id
_entity_poly.type
_entity_poly.pdbx_seq_one_letter_code
_entity_poly.pdbx_strand_id
1 'polypeptide(L)' 'MILVLLLLSIALGGACGLTAFLCDYGMFQSLVIYAVAGQLPFLLAPLMGPMLGIFTPSEPDRTQAYHPGFAPLEAR' A
#
# COMPACT_ATOMS: atom_id res chain seq x y z
N MET A 1 8.37 -2.53 -10.10
CA MET A 1 7.49 -2.82 -8.93
C MET A 1 6.05 -3.09 -9.33
N ILE A 2 5.38 -2.22 -10.08
CA ILE A 2 3.96 -2.41 -10.43
C ILE A 2 3.67 -3.74 -11.14
N LEU A 3 4.53 -4.15 -12.08
CA LEU A 3 4.39 -5.42 -12.81
C LEU A 3 4.51 -6.64 -11.89
N VAL A 4 5.37 -6.58 -10.88
CA VAL A 4 5.51 -7.66 -9.88
C VAL A 4 4.25 -7.74 -9.02
N LEU A 5 3.71 -6.60 -8.58
CA LEU A 5 2.45 -6.56 -7.83
C LEU A 5 1.27 -7.06 -8.66
N LEU A 6 1.24 -6.74 -9.95
CA LEU A 6 0.25 -7.25 -10.89
C LEU A 6 0.33 -8.77 -11.02
N LEU A 7 1.53 -9.33 -11.18
CA LEU A 7 1.73 -10.79 -11.26
C LEU A 7 1.32 -11.47 -9.95
N LEU A 8 1.69 -10.91 -8.79
CA LEU A 8 1.27 -11.41 -7.48
C LEU A 8 -0.25 -11.34 -7.29
N SER A 9 -0.87 -10.26 -7.75
CA SER A 9 -2.32 -10.05 -7.72
C SER A 9 -3.06 -11.12 -8.52
N ILE A 10 -2.61 -11.39 -9.75
CA ILE A 10 -3.19 -12.43 -10.60
C ILE A 10 -2.96 -13.81 -10.01
N ALA A 11 -1.75 -14.09 -9.50
CA ALA A 11 -1.44 -15.40 -8.93
C ALA A 11 -2.24 -15.69 -7.66
N LEU A 12 -2.30 -14.73 -6.73
CA LEU A 12 -3.02 -14.87 -5.46
C LEU A 12 -4.53 -14.89 -5.68
N GLY A 13 -5.05 -13.91 -6.43
CA GLY A 13 -6.46 -13.86 -6.82
C GLY A 13 -6.86 -15.12 -7.57
N GLY A 14 -6.07 -15.53 -8.55
CA GLY A 14 -6.26 -16.74 -9.36
C GLY A 14 -6.34 -18.01 -8.51
N ALA A 15 -5.37 -18.22 -7.63
CA ALA A 15 -5.36 -19.38 -6.73
C ALA A 15 -6.59 -19.41 -5.81
N CYS A 16 -6.94 -18.29 -5.19
CA CYS A 16 -8.10 -18.19 -4.30
C CYS A 16 -9.42 -18.39 -5.04
N GLY A 17 -9.60 -17.73 -6.20
CA GLY A 17 -10.81 -17.84 -7.00
C GLY A 17 -10.99 -19.24 -7.61
N LEU A 18 -9.92 -19.84 -8.13
CA LEU A 18 -9.95 -21.22 -8.65
C LEU A 18 -10.29 -22.20 -7.54
N THR A 19 -9.66 -22.06 -6.36
CA THR A 19 -9.93 -22.94 -5.22
C THR A 19 -11.38 -22.81 -4.75
N ALA A 20 -11.91 -21.59 -4.67
CA ALA A 20 -13.32 -21.37 -4.33
C ALA A 20 -14.28 -22.00 -5.35
N PHE A 21 -13.94 -21.94 -6.64
CA PHE A 21 -14.71 -22.60 -7.68
C PHE A 21 -14.68 -24.14 -7.54
N LEU A 22 -13.52 -24.69 -7.22
CA LEU A 22 -13.34 -26.12 -6.96
C LEU A 22 -14.03 -26.60 -5.66
N CYS A 23 -14.33 -25.68 -4.74
CA CYS A 23 -15.05 -25.96 -3.50
C CYS A 23 -16.56 -25.66 -3.61
N ASP A 24 -17.12 -25.56 -4.82
CA ASP A 24 -18.56 -25.38 -5.09
C ASP A 24 -19.22 -24.09 -4.53
N TYR A 25 -18.44 -23.03 -4.26
CA TYR A 25 -19.00 -21.72 -3.85
C TYR A 25 -19.82 -21.02 -4.97
N GLY A 26 -19.76 -21.54 -6.20
CA GLY A 26 -20.44 -20.98 -7.36
C GLY A 26 -19.63 -19.88 -8.06
N MET A 27 -19.92 -19.68 -9.34
CA MET A 27 -19.09 -18.86 -10.25
C MET A 27 -18.96 -17.40 -9.80
N PHE A 28 -20.07 -16.76 -9.41
CA PHE A 28 -20.04 -15.36 -8.97
C PHE A 28 -19.26 -15.17 -7.67
N GLN A 29 -19.45 -16.04 -6.68
CA GLN A 29 -18.71 -15.95 -5.42
C GLN A 29 -17.22 -16.17 -5.63
N SER A 30 -16.87 -17.11 -6.50
CA SER A 30 -15.47 -17.40 -6.87
C SER A 30 -14.79 -16.22 -7.57
N LEU A 31 -15.51 -15.51 -8.45
CA LEU A 31 -15.02 -14.28 -9.09
C LEU A 31 -14.85 -13.13 -8.09
N VAL A 32 -15.75 -12.99 -7.12
CA VAL A 32 -15.61 -12.00 -6.04
C VAL A 32 -14.38 -12.32 -5.20
N ILE A 33 -14.17 -13.59 -4.83
CA ILE A 33 -12.98 -14.03 -4.08
C ILE A 33 -11.71 -13.75 -4.87
N TYR A 34 -11.69 -14.05 -6.18
CA TYR A 34 -10.59 -13.70 -7.06
C TYR A 34 -10.25 -12.20 -6.99
N ALA A 35 -11.27 -11.34 -7.15
CA ALA A 35 -11.08 -9.89 -7.18
C ALA A 35 -10.59 -9.34 -5.84
N VAL A 36 -11.18 -9.78 -4.72
CA VAL A 36 -10.81 -9.31 -3.37
C VAL A 36 -9.42 -9.82 -2.99
N ALA A 37 -9.13 -11.10 -3.19
CA ALA A 37 -7.81 -11.65 -2.89
C ALA A 37 -6.73 -11.03 -3.78
N GLY A 38 -7.04 -10.77 -5.06
CA GLY A 38 -6.11 -10.11 -5.98
C GLY A 38 -5.75 -8.68 -5.58
N GLN A 39 -6.55 -7.98 -4.78
CA GLN A 39 -6.22 -6.61 -4.32
C GLN A 39 -5.22 -6.59 -3.15
N LEU A 40 -5.06 -7.68 -2.40
CA LEU A 40 -4.19 -7.76 -1.22
C LEU A 40 -2.75 -7.29 -1.46
N PRO A 41 -2.06 -7.68 -2.56
CA PRO A 41 -0.68 -7.25 -2.78
C PRO A 41 -0.54 -5.74 -2.96
N PHE A 42 -1.51 -5.08 -3.57
CA PHE A 42 -1.52 -3.63 -3.75
C PHE A 42 -1.82 -2.88 -2.44
N LEU A 43 -2.57 -3.50 -1.53
CA LEU A 43 -2.87 -2.98 -0.20
C LEU A 43 -1.69 -3.16 0.77
N LEU A 44 -1.03 -4.31 0.71
CA LEU A 44 0.08 -4.66 1.61
C LEU A 44 1.39 -3.98 1.22
N ALA A 45 1.66 -3.75 -0.06
CA ALA A 45 2.94 -3.18 -0.50
C ALA A 45 3.24 -1.78 0.11
N PRO A 46 2.29 -0.83 0.19
CA PRO A 46 2.49 0.44 0.89
C PRO A 46 2.69 0.29 2.41
N LEU A 47 2.00 -0.67 3.04
CA LEU A 47 2.08 -0.93 4.49
C LEU A 47 3.41 -1.57 4.90
N MET A 48 4.06 -2.31 4.00
CA MET A 48 5.37 -2.92 4.26
C MET A 48 6.53 -1.91 4.18
N GLY A 49 6.36 -0.77 3.50
CA GLY A 49 7.40 0.26 3.38
C GLY A 49 7.89 0.82 4.73
N PRO A 50 6.98 1.21 5.65
CA PRO A 50 7.34 1.63 7.00
C PRO A 50 7.94 0.51 7.86
N MET A 51 7.39 -0.71 7.78
CA MET A 51 7.84 -1.87 8.58
C MET A 51 9.23 -2.38 8.21
N LEU A 52 9.63 -2.20 6.95
CA LEU A 52 10.97 -2.54 6.46
C LEU A 52 11.99 -1.40 6.66
N GLY A 53 11.63 -0.32 7.35
CA GLY A 53 12.53 0.80 7.65
C GLY A 53 12.93 1.65 6.45
N ILE A 54 12.24 1.51 5.30
CA ILE A 54 12.56 2.24 4.06
C ILE A 54 11.98 3.67 4.10
N PHE A 55 10.94 3.88 4.92
CA PHE A 55 10.34 5.17 5.24
C PHE A 55 10.38 5.42 6.76
N THR A 56 11.56 5.46 7.35
CA THR A 56 11.71 6.32 8.53
C THR A 56 11.74 7.75 8.02
N PRO A 57 10.73 8.61 8.28
CA PRO A 57 11.00 10.03 8.23
C PRO A 57 12.17 10.25 9.18
N SER A 58 13.33 10.64 8.65
CA SER A 58 14.40 11.21 9.47
C SER A 58 13.74 12.27 10.32
N GLU A 59 13.72 12.04 11.63
CA GLU A 59 13.12 12.91 12.64
C GLU A 59 13.38 14.36 12.22
N PRO A 60 12.35 15.18 11.92
CA PRO A 60 12.61 16.59 11.72
C PRO A 60 13.03 17.10 13.09
N ASP A 61 14.32 17.37 13.22
CA ASP A 61 14.98 17.96 14.38
C ASP A 61 14.09 19.11 14.88
N ARG A 62 13.28 18.83 15.91
CA ARG A 62 12.27 19.75 16.47
C ARG A 62 12.92 20.86 17.31
N THR A 63 14.08 21.33 16.88
CA THR A 63 14.90 22.33 17.54
C THR A 63 15.18 23.53 16.64
N GLN A 64 14.79 23.51 15.36
CA GLN A 64 15.11 24.61 14.42
C GLN A 64 13.91 25.43 13.92
N ALA A 65 12.75 25.36 14.57
CA ALA A 65 11.55 26.08 14.11
C ALA A 65 10.75 26.78 15.22
N TYR A 66 11.42 27.37 16.22
CA TYR A 66 10.79 28.40 17.04
C TYR A 66 11.78 29.47 17.50
N HIS A 67 12.16 30.36 16.58
CA HIS A 67 12.61 31.71 16.94
C HIS A 67 11.47 32.68 16.60
N PRO A 68 10.63 33.07 17.58
CA PRO A 68 9.65 34.13 17.39
C PRO A 68 10.40 35.47 17.46
N GLY A 69 11.01 35.91 16.36
CA GLY A 69 11.84 37.13 16.43
C GLY A 69 12.24 37.82 15.13
N PHE A 70 12.02 37.24 13.95
CA PHE A 70 12.37 37.91 12.71
C PHE A 70 11.26 37.79 11.67
N ALA A 71 10.31 38.72 11.73
CA ALA A 71 9.57 39.12 10.54
C ALA A 71 10.55 39.90 9.63
N PRO A 72 10.86 39.45 8.40
CA PRO A 72 11.55 40.32 7.46
C PRO A 72 10.56 41.39 7.00
N LEU A 73 10.81 42.62 7.42
CA LEU A 73 10.18 43.81 6.85
C LEU A 73 10.34 43.78 5.33
N GLU A 74 9.20 43.83 4.63
CA GLU A 74 9.13 44.02 3.19
C GLU A 74 9.97 45.25 2.78
N ALA A 75 11.01 45.01 1.99
CA ALA A 75 11.72 46.06 1.27
C ALA A 75 11.34 45.94 -0.20
N ARG A 76 10.24 46.58 -0.59
CA ARG A 76 10.06 47.31 -1.85
C ARG A 76 8.72 48.04 -1.90
#